data_AF-A0A1V5GAJ6-F1
#
_entry.id   AF-A0A1V5GAJ6-F1
#
_cell.length_a   1.000
_cell.length_b   1.000
_cell.length_c   1.000
_cell.angle_alpha   90.00
_cell.angle_beta   90.00
_cell.angle_gamma   90.00
#
_symmetry.space_group_name_H-M   'P 1'
#
loop_
_entity.id
_entity.type
_entity.pdbx_description
1 polymer ?
#
loop_
_entity_poly.entity_id
_entity_poly.type
_entity_poly.pdbx_seq_one_letter_code
_entity_poly.pdbx_strand_id
1 'polypeptide(L)'
;MKTYAQKIPNRKELVKRLEELTRKKARYTFVPRCAFEVGEFTVEKDGELTTTNDADELIIGILTKEGMIGALISEDETPVEVPPEISLAAESTEEWGDDEQLEDEQPFIEESPAEVLESEPEIIPESDMDESRDPVYENAKSESDECLCTRISFSLNAHTVQSLTNLICMIHSRGPLISKATGGTFSQTSNWWIRSLMRRYSGV
;
A
#
# COMPACT_ATOMS: atom_id res chain seq x y z
N MET A 1 16.69 -3.41 26.34
CA MET A 1 16.30 -2.33 25.39
C MET A 1 15.09 -1.62 25.98
N LYS A 2 14.78 -0.38 25.60
CA LYS A 2 13.56 0.30 26.09
C LYS A 2 12.49 0.24 25.01
N THR A 3 11.28 -0.22 25.35
CA THR A 3 10.15 -0.29 24.42
C THR A 3 8.99 0.58 24.91
N TYR A 4 8.34 1.26 23.97
CA TYR A 4 7.23 2.17 24.27
C TYR A 4 6.03 1.88 23.38
N ALA A 5 4.82 1.93 23.96
CA ALA A 5 3.58 1.74 23.23
C ALA A 5 3.27 2.95 22.34
N GLN A 6 2.75 2.74 21.14
CA GLN A 6 2.22 3.85 20.33
C GLN A 6 0.79 4.20 20.77
N LYS A 7 0.50 5.51 20.92
CA LYS A 7 -0.83 6.02 21.28
C LYS A 7 -1.69 6.39 20.06
N ILE A 8 -1.05 6.71 18.94
CA ILE A 8 -1.71 7.16 17.69
C ILE A 8 -1.88 5.98 16.73
N PRO A 9 -3.02 5.79 16.05
CA PRO A 9 -3.20 4.67 15.11
C PRO A 9 -2.28 4.74 13.88
N ASN A 10 -1.77 5.93 13.54
CA ASN A 10 -0.93 6.16 12.38
C ASN A 10 0.57 6.03 12.70
N ARG A 11 1.11 4.82 12.51
CA ARG A 11 2.57 4.56 12.60
C ARG A 11 3.43 5.47 11.72
N LYS A 12 2.92 5.89 10.54
CA LYS A 12 3.70 6.71 9.61
C LYS A 12 3.91 8.14 10.11
N GLU A 13 2.98 8.67 10.89
CA GLU A 13 3.13 10.01 11.49
C GLU A 13 4.24 10.02 12.53
N LEU A 14 4.29 8.99 13.39
CA LEU A 14 5.37 8.80 14.35
C LEU A 14 6.73 8.69 13.65
N VAL A 15 6.81 7.93 12.56
CA VAL A 15 8.04 7.82 11.75
C VAL A 15 8.42 9.17 11.14
N LYS A 16 7.46 9.93 10.61
CA LYS A 16 7.71 11.26 10.05
C LYS A 16 8.27 12.22 11.11
N ARG A 17 7.73 12.20 12.34
CA ARG A 17 8.26 13.03 13.42
C ARG A 17 9.63 12.59 13.91
N LEU A 18 9.91 11.29 13.95
CA LEU A 18 11.27 10.80 14.19
C LEU A 18 12.24 11.29 13.12
N GLU A 19 11.84 11.32 11.83
CA GLU A 19 12.68 11.88 10.78
C GLU A 19 12.98 13.38 10.99
N GLU A 20 11.98 14.15 11.44
CA GLU A 20 12.13 15.59 11.71
C GLU A 20 13.06 15.86 12.91
N LEU A 21 12.91 15.10 13.99
CA LEU A 21 13.71 15.26 15.22
C LEU A 21 15.14 14.76 15.06
N THR A 22 15.33 13.55 14.51
CA THR A 22 16.66 12.94 14.35
C THR A 22 17.37 13.44 13.10
N ARG A 23 16.65 14.07 12.15
CA ARG A 23 17.14 14.45 10.80
C ARG A 23 17.73 13.28 10.01
N LYS A 24 17.39 12.04 10.40
CA LYS A 24 17.76 10.80 9.72
C LYS A 24 16.54 10.29 8.95
N LYS A 25 16.75 9.78 7.74
CA LYS A 25 15.67 9.20 6.93
C LYS A 25 15.26 7.84 7.45
N ALA A 26 13.96 7.55 7.44
CA ALA A 26 13.44 6.26 7.83
C ALA A 26 13.74 5.21 6.76
N ARG A 27 14.23 4.05 7.19
CA ARG A 27 14.48 2.89 6.36
C ARG A 27 13.46 1.80 6.69
N TYR A 28 12.65 1.42 5.71
CA TYR A 28 11.72 0.31 5.88
C TYR A 28 12.46 -1.03 5.75
N THR A 29 12.42 -1.83 6.80
CA THR A 29 12.81 -3.23 6.79
C THR A 29 11.64 -4.02 6.23
N PHE A 30 11.79 -4.48 5.00
CA PHE A 30 10.78 -5.26 4.30
C PHE A 30 10.43 -6.57 5.06
N VAL A 31 9.66 -7.43 4.41
CA VAL A 31 9.24 -8.74 4.95
C VAL A 31 10.48 -9.56 5.35
N PRO A 32 10.48 -10.27 6.50
CA PRO A 32 9.34 -10.51 7.40
C PRO A 32 9.08 -9.43 8.47
N ARG A 33 10.06 -8.59 8.81
CA ARG A 33 9.98 -7.72 9.99
C ARG A 33 8.98 -6.57 9.84
N CYS A 34 8.93 -5.93 8.68
CA CYS A 34 8.00 -4.83 8.39
C CYS A 34 8.13 -3.62 9.35
N ALA A 35 9.34 -3.28 9.79
CA ALA A 35 9.64 -2.21 10.74
C ALA A 35 10.31 -1.00 10.07
N PHE A 36 10.27 0.18 10.69
CA PHE A 36 10.99 1.37 10.26
C PHE A 36 12.17 1.65 11.18
N GLU A 37 13.37 1.71 10.61
CA GLU A 37 14.60 2.09 11.30
C GLU A 37 14.87 3.58 11.08
N VAL A 38 14.98 4.37 12.15
CA VAL A 38 15.32 5.79 12.14
C VAL A 38 16.49 6.01 13.12
N GLY A 39 17.72 5.78 12.65
CA GLY A 39 18.90 5.86 13.54
C GLY A 39 18.86 4.81 14.65
N GLU A 40 18.81 5.26 15.90
CA GLU A 40 18.73 4.42 17.11
C GLU A 40 17.29 4.04 17.50
N PHE A 41 16.30 4.53 16.74
CA PHE A 41 14.89 4.25 16.94
C PHE A 41 14.41 3.22 15.92
N THR A 42 13.66 2.22 16.38
CA THR A 42 13.02 1.22 15.52
C THR A 42 11.53 1.17 15.82
N VAL A 43 10.70 1.44 14.82
CA VAL A 43 9.24 1.38 14.93
C VAL A 43 8.76 0.07 14.35
N GLU A 44 8.27 -0.83 15.19
CA GLU A 44 7.79 -2.15 14.78
C GLU A 44 6.45 -2.08 14.04
N LYS A 45 6.05 -3.21 13.43
CA LYS A 45 4.79 -3.30 12.67
C LYS A 45 3.58 -2.89 13.52
N ASP A 46 3.57 -3.20 14.80
CA ASP A 46 2.46 -2.93 15.71
C ASP A 46 2.47 -1.49 16.25
N GLY A 47 3.45 -0.67 15.84
CA GLY A 47 3.59 0.72 16.26
C GLY A 47 4.50 0.91 17.45
N GLU A 48 4.93 -0.16 18.11
CA GLU A 48 5.84 -0.09 19.25
C GLU A 48 7.18 0.55 18.87
N LEU A 49 7.61 1.53 19.66
CA LEU A 49 8.92 2.16 19.51
C LEU A 49 9.93 1.41 20.36
N THR A 50 10.85 0.70 19.71
CA THR A 50 12.03 0.10 20.34
C THR A 50 13.20 1.05 20.22
N THR A 51 13.89 1.25 21.34
CA THR A 51 15.01 2.19 21.45
C THR A 51 16.23 1.48 22.02
N THR A 52 17.40 1.72 21.40
CA THR A 52 18.70 1.26 21.94
C THR A 52 19.15 2.12 23.11
N ASN A 53 20.03 1.60 23.98
CA ASN A 53 20.40 2.25 25.25
C ASN A 53 21.04 3.64 25.07
N ASP A 54 21.67 3.89 23.92
CA ASP A 54 22.35 5.15 23.61
C ASP A 54 21.44 6.21 22.96
N ALA A 55 20.15 5.95 22.84
CA ALA A 55 19.26 6.86 22.15
C ALA A 55 18.99 8.15 22.94
N ASP A 56 18.77 9.23 22.21
CA ASP A 56 18.46 10.54 22.76
C ASP A 56 17.15 10.51 23.58
N GLU A 57 17.28 10.47 24.91
CA GLU A 57 16.13 10.55 25.85
C GLU A 57 15.32 11.85 25.65
N LEU A 58 15.95 12.89 25.08
CA LEU A 58 15.29 14.14 24.70
C LEU A 58 14.22 13.92 23.63
N ILE A 59 14.48 13.08 22.63
CA ILE A 59 13.54 12.77 21.54
C ILE A 59 12.35 12.00 22.11
N ILE A 60 12.61 11.04 22.99
CA ILE A 60 11.57 10.28 23.68
C ILE A 60 10.68 11.23 24.51
N GLY A 61 11.29 12.14 25.27
CA GLY A 61 10.56 13.13 26.06
C GLY A 61 9.68 14.07 25.21
N ILE A 62 10.13 14.46 24.01
CA ILE A 62 9.33 15.25 23.06
C ILE A 62 8.14 14.42 22.56
N LEU A 63 8.36 13.18 22.12
CA LEU A 63 7.31 12.31 21.60
C LEU A 63 6.24 11.98 22.65
N THR A 64 6.64 11.83 23.92
CA THR A 64 5.71 11.65 25.04
C THR A 64 4.89 12.91 25.31
N LYS A 65 5.51 14.10 25.25
CA LYS A 65 4.81 15.39 25.41
C LYS A 65 3.82 15.66 24.27
N GLU A 66 4.20 15.30 23.05
CA GLU A 66 3.33 15.37 21.87
C GLU A 66 2.24 14.28 21.88
N GLY A 67 2.28 13.36 22.85
CA GLY A 67 1.28 12.30 23.00
C GLY A 67 1.34 11.24 21.90
N MET A 68 2.45 11.13 21.17
CA MET A 68 2.62 10.12 20.11
C MET A 68 2.88 8.73 20.70
N ILE A 69 3.49 8.70 21.88
CA ILE A 69 3.96 7.50 22.57
C ILE A 69 3.34 7.46 23.96
N GLY A 70 2.95 6.26 24.39
CA GLY A 70 2.33 5.96 25.67
C GLY A 70 3.31 5.40 26.70
N ALA A 71 2.81 4.56 27.59
CA ALA A 71 3.59 4.00 28.68
C ALA A 71 4.79 3.16 28.18
N LEU A 72 5.88 3.19 28.96
CA LEU A 72 7.00 2.27 28.81
C LEU A 72 6.49 0.84 29.03
N ILE A 73 6.66 -0.02 28.03
CA ILE A 73 6.18 -1.42 28.07
C ILE A 73 7.23 -2.30 28.73
N SER A 74 8.50 -2.11 28.41
CA SER A 74 9.60 -2.83 29.04
C SER A 74 10.86 -1.98 29.14
N GLU A 75 11.48 -2.05 30.31
CA GLU A 75 12.91 -1.84 30.51
C GLU A 75 13.52 -3.21 30.74
N ASP A 76 14.25 -3.77 29.77
CA ASP A 76 15.02 -4.99 30.05
C ASP A 76 16.19 -4.64 30.97
N GLU A 77 15.95 -4.62 32.28
CA GLU A 77 16.91 -5.19 33.22
C GLU A 77 16.77 -6.70 33.18
N THR A 78 17.92 -7.38 33.15
CA THR A 78 18.05 -8.83 33.12
C THR A 78 17.17 -9.55 34.16
N PRO A 79 16.67 -10.77 33.87
CA PRO A 79 15.60 -11.41 34.63
C PRO A 79 16.07 -11.85 36.02
N VAL A 80 15.39 -11.41 37.06
CA VAL A 80 15.32 -12.13 38.34
C VAL A 80 13.87 -12.54 38.53
N GLU A 81 13.66 -13.85 38.60
CA GLU A 81 12.39 -14.50 38.87
C GLU A 81 11.74 -13.98 40.17
N VAL A 82 10.41 -13.86 40.20
CA VAL A 82 9.48 -14.76 40.91
C VAL A 82 8.13 -14.00 41.13
N PRO A 83 6.97 -14.55 40.68
CA PRO A 83 5.61 -14.05 40.97
C PRO A 83 5.17 -14.48 42.40
N PRO A 84 4.12 -13.92 43.08
CA PRO A 84 2.76 -13.85 42.54
C PRO A 84 1.75 -12.82 43.16
N GLU A 85 0.53 -12.85 42.62
CA GLU A 85 -0.79 -12.54 43.23
C GLU A 85 -1.41 -11.12 43.18
N ILE A 86 -2.38 -11.00 42.25
CA ILE A 86 -3.81 -10.67 42.48
C ILE A 86 -4.11 -9.45 43.37
N SER A 87 -4.66 -8.40 42.77
CA SER A 87 -5.92 -7.82 43.28
C SER A 87 -6.69 -7.09 42.18
N LEU A 88 -7.91 -7.58 41.98
CA LEU A 88 -9.01 -6.91 41.30
C LEU A 88 -9.48 -5.73 42.16
N ALA A 89 -9.62 -4.56 41.55
CA ALA A 89 -10.54 -3.50 41.95
C ALA A 89 -10.84 -2.69 40.67
N ALA A 90 -12.00 -2.86 40.03
CA ALA A 90 -13.25 -2.15 40.36
C ALA A 90 -13.02 -0.63 40.34
N GLU A 91 -13.30 0.02 39.20
CA GLU A 91 -14.57 0.70 38.92
C GLU A 91 -14.55 2.14 39.43
N SER A 92 -14.56 3.10 38.49
CA SER A 92 -15.02 4.47 38.67
C SER A 92 -14.86 5.18 37.32
N THR A 93 -15.76 5.96 36.74
CA THR A 93 -17.16 6.35 36.97
C THR A 93 -17.47 7.14 35.70
N GLU A 94 -18.64 6.94 35.11
CA GLU A 94 -19.13 7.74 34.00
C GLU A 94 -19.34 9.20 34.44
N GLU A 95 -18.95 10.18 33.62
CA GLU A 95 -19.66 11.46 33.64
C GLU A 95 -19.72 12.06 32.24
N TRP A 96 -20.95 12.44 31.93
CA TRP A 96 -21.45 12.99 30.69
C TRP A 96 -20.99 14.45 30.54
N GLY A 97 -20.48 14.78 29.37
CA GLY A 97 -20.18 16.16 28.97
C GLY A 97 -20.66 16.35 27.54
N ASP A 98 -21.98 16.41 27.40
CA ASP A 98 -22.68 16.98 26.26
C ASP A 98 -22.46 18.49 26.35
N ASP A 99 -21.71 19.07 25.43
CA ASP A 99 -21.68 20.52 25.23
C ASP A 99 -21.78 20.78 23.72
N GLU A 100 -22.89 21.42 23.39
CA GLU A 100 -23.32 21.82 22.08
C GLU A 100 -22.43 22.93 21.49
N GLN A 101 -22.57 23.08 20.18
CA GLN A 101 -22.28 24.29 19.39
C GLN A 101 -20.82 24.73 19.30
N LEU A 102 -20.23 24.50 18.12
CA LEU A 102 -19.78 25.63 17.29
C LEU A 102 -19.97 25.27 15.81
N GLU A 103 -20.77 26.10 15.16
CA GLU A 103 -20.93 26.17 13.71
C GLU A 103 -19.56 26.48 13.09
N ASP A 104 -19.06 25.63 12.20
CA ASP A 104 -17.93 26.00 11.34
C ASP A 104 -18.41 26.04 9.89
N GLU A 105 -18.57 27.29 9.46
CA GLU A 105 -18.82 27.74 8.12
C GLU A 105 -17.78 27.17 7.14
N GLN A 106 -18.25 26.79 5.96
CA GLN A 106 -17.37 26.51 4.84
C GLN A 106 -16.64 27.78 4.40
N PRO A 107 -15.36 27.68 4.04
CA PRO A 107 -14.85 28.41 2.89
C PRO A 107 -14.65 27.44 1.73
N PHE A 108 -15.62 27.49 0.83
CA PHE A 108 -15.50 27.24 -0.60
C PHE A 108 -14.27 27.99 -1.14
N ILE A 109 -13.26 27.25 -1.61
CA ILE A 109 -12.18 27.81 -2.44
C ILE A 109 -12.45 27.35 -3.86
N GLU A 110 -13.02 28.26 -4.64
CA GLU A 110 -13.11 28.23 -6.09
C GLU A 110 -11.82 28.79 -6.70
N GLU A 111 -11.61 28.46 -7.98
CA GLU A 111 -10.52 28.83 -8.90
C GLU A 111 -9.17 28.13 -8.67
N SER A 112 -8.52 27.53 -9.68
CA SER A 112 -8.63 27.63 -11.14
C SER A 112 -7.93 26.39 -11.73
N PRO A 113 -8.36 25.89 -12.90
CA PRO A 113 -7.39 25.90 -14.00
C PRO A 113 -7.97 26.40 -15.34
N ALA A 114 -7.38 27.50 -15.83
CA ALA A 114 -7.08 27.71 -17.25
C ALA A 114 -6.16 26.56 -17.73
N GLU A 115 -6.12 26.06 -18.97
CA GLU A 115 -6.52 26.58 -20.28
C GLU A 115 -7.11 25.43 -21.11
N VAL A 116 -8.19 25.74 -21.83
CA VAL A 116 -8.82 24.89 -22.84
C VAL A 116 -8.32 25.34 -24.21
N LEU A 117 -7.73 24.38 -24.92
CA LEU A 117 -7.76 24.16 -26.36
C LEU A 117 -7.53 25.33 -27.36
N GLU A 118 -6.68 24.97 -28.34
CA GLU A 118 -6.87 25.18 -29.79
C GLU A 118 -6.54 26.54 -30.41
N SER A 119 -5.31 26.59 -30.94
CA SER A 119 -4.91 27.33 -32.14
C SER A 119 -4.31 26.26 -33.09
N GLU A 120 -4.66 26.08 -34.37
CA GLU A 120 -5.15 26.95 -35.44
C GLU A 120 -5.86 26.12 -36.54
N PRO A 121 -6.81 26.67 -37.31
CA PRO A 121 -7.21 26.11 -38.60
C PRO A 121 -6.60 26.89 -39.78
N GLU A 122 -5.55 26.36 -40.41
CA GLU A 122 -5.07 26.87 -41.70
C GLU A 122 -5.68 26.10 -42.87
N ILE A 123 -6.77 26.68 -43.38
CA ILE A 123 -7.08 26.97 -44.78
C ILE A 123 -6.37 26.08 -45.83
N ILE A 124 -7.18 25.22 -46.44
CA ILE A 124 -6.93 24.53 -47.72
C ILE A 124 -6.91 25.57 -48.86
N PRO A 125 -6.01 25.44 -49.84
CA PRO A 125 -6.37 25.74 -51.22
C PRO A 125 -6.28 24.49 -52.09
N GLU A 126 -7.35 24.28 -52.83
CA GLU A 126 -7.50 23.27 -53.87
C GLU A 126 -6.48 23.46 -55.00
N SER A 127 -6.01 22.35 -55.55
CA SER A 127 -5.51 22.30 -56.93
C SER A 127 -5.78 20.92 -57.53
N ASP A 128 -6.48 20.96 -58.66
CA ASP A 128 -7.10 19.87 -59.43
C ASP A 128 -6.12 18.90 -60.11
N MET A 129 -6.73 17.80 -60.62
CA MET A 129 -6.29 16.90 -61.71
C MET A 129 -5.30 15.79 -61.34
N ASP A 130 -5.72 14.52 -61.35
CA ASP A 130 -5.72 13.69 -62.57
C ASP A 130 -6.02 12.21 -62.23
N GLU A 131 -6.65 11.59 -63.20
CA GLU A 131 -7.24 10.29 -63.35
C GLU A 131 -6.19 9.16 -63.39
N SER A 132 -6.44 8.05 -62.68
CA SER A 132 -6.26 6.65 -63.14
C SER A 132 -6.01 5.68 -61.99
N ARG A 133 -6.91 4.68 -61.93
CA ARG A 133 -6.83 3.42 -61.18
C ARG A 133 -5.48 2.71 -61.32
N ASP A 134 -4.99 2.18 -60.19
CA ASP A 134 -4.49 0.80 -60.05
C ASP A 134 -4.55 0.37 -58.57
N PRO A 135 -5.13 -0.78 -58.18
CA PRO A 135 -5.04 -1.28 -56.82
C PRO A 135 -3.71 -2.03 -56.65
N VAL A 136 -2.66 -1.34 -56.20
CA VAL A 136 -1.46 -2.01 -55.69
C VAL A 136 -1.78 -2.55 -54.31
N TYR A 137 -1.74 -3.88 -54.20
CA TYR A 137 -1.83 -4.63 -52.95
C TYR A 137 -0.65 -4.23 -52.06
N GLU A 138 -0.83 -3.20 -51.24
CA GLU A 138 0.15 -2.86 -50.22
C GLU A 138 -0.07 -3.79 -49.02
N ASN A 139 0.88 -4.71 -48.89
CA ASN A 139 1.00 -5.69 -47.84
C ASN A 139 1.11 -4.95 -46.49
N ALA A 140 -0.05 -4.72 -45.86
CA ALA A 140 -0.13 -4.31 -44.47
C ALA A 140 0.47 -5.46 -43.64
N LYS A 141 1.78 -5.37 -43.44
CA LYS A 141 2.50 -6.09 -42.42
C LYS A 141 1.90 -5.64 -41.10
N SER A 142 0.91 -6.39 -40.63
CA SER A 142 0.43 -6.34 -39.27
C SER A 142 1.68 -6.46 -38.40
N GLU A 143 2.09 -5.36 -37.78
CA GLU A 143 2.99 -5.40 -36.64
C GLU A 143 2.31 -6.30 -35.63
N SER A 144 2.78 -7.55 -35.57
CA SER A 144 2.31 -8.49 -34.57
C SER A 144 2.77 -7.93 -33.25
N ASP A 145 1.85 -7.29 -32.51
CA ASP A 145 1.94 -7.15 -31.07
C ASP A 145 2.27 -8.55 -30.53
N GLU A 146 3.56 -8.80 -30.28
CA GLU A 146 4.04 -10.10 -29.84
C GLU A 146 3.47 -10.32 -28.43
N CYS A 147 2.31 -10.96 -28.39
CA CYS A 147 1.67 -11.35 -27.14
C CYS A 147 2.59 -12.35 -26.46
N LEU A 148 3.30 -11.89 -25.42
CA LEU A 148 4.21 -12.70 -24.62
C LEU A 148 3.42 -13.79 -23.89
N CYS A 149 3.23 -14.93 -24.55
CA CYS A 149 2.56 -16.09 -23.98
C CYS A 149 3.57 -16.89 -23.14
N THR A 150 3.46 -16.77 -21.81
CA THR A 150 4.21 -17.62 -20.88
C THR A 150 3.29 -18.71 -20.34
N ARG A 151 3.73 -19.98 -20.45
CA ARG A 151 3.02 -21.13 -19.88
C ARG A 151 3.75 -21.63 -18.65
N ILE A 152 3.07 -21.60 -17.51
CA ILE A 152 3.59 -22.07 -16.23
C ILE A 152 2.77 -23.29 -15.81
N SER A 153 3.43 -24.39 -15.44
CA SER A 153 2.79 -25.63 -14.97
C SER A 153 3.21 -25.95 -13.55
N PHE A 154 2.25 -26.38 -12.73
CA PHE A 154 2.46 -26.74 -11.33
C PHE A 154 2.06 -28.19 -11.07
N SER A 155 2.78 -28.86 -10.19
CA SER A 155 2.45 -30.23 -9.73
C SER A 155 1.28 -30.18 -8.75
N LEU A 156 0.13 -30.75 -9.11
CA LEU A 156 -1.09 -30.69 -8.28
C LEU A 156 -1.01 -31.51 -6.99
N ASN A 157 -0.07 -32.45 -6.89
CA ASN A 157 0.06 -33.36 -5.74
C ASN A 157 0.46 -32.65 -4.43
N ALA A 158 1.00 -31.42 -4.52
CA ALA A 158 1.48 -30.66 -3.36
C ALA A 158 0.55 -29.49 -2.96
N HIS A 159 -0.55 -29.27 -3.68
CA HIS A 159 -1.41 -28.10 -3.48
C HIS A 159 -2.84 -28.48 -3.14
N THR A 160 -3.39 -27.80 -2.13
CA THR A 160 -4.82 -27.87 -1.81
C THR A 160 -5.62 -26.96 -2.77
N VAL A 161 -6.92 -27.21 -2.89
CA VAL A 161 -7.84 -26.34 -3.66
C VAL A 161 -7.72 -24.88 -3.19
N GLN A 162 -7.63 -24.65 -1.88
CA GLN A 162 -7.49 -23.31 -1.33
C GLN A 162 -6.17 -22.63 -1.72
N SER A 163 -5.06 -23.37 -1.76
CA SER A 163 -3.77 -22.85 -2.19
C SER A 163 -3.80 -22.38 -3.65
N LEU A 164 -4.44 -23.16 -4.53
CA LEU A 164 -4.61 -22.81 -5.94
C LEU A 164 -5.55 -21.61 -6.12
N THR A 165 -6.66 -21.56 -5.36
CA THR A 165 -7.57 -20.41 -5.37
C THR A 165 -6.85 -19.14 -4.91
N ASN A 166 -6.06 -19.21 -3.83
CA ASN A 166 -5.29 -18.08 -3.34
C ASN A 166 -4.25 -17.60 -4.37
N LEU A 167 -3.58 -18.53 -5.07
CA LEU A 167 -2.65 -18.20 -6.15
C LEU A 167 -3.35 -17.46 -7.29
N ILE A 168 -4.52 -17.94 -7.73
CA ILE A 168 -5.31 -17.29 -8.78
C ILE A 168 -5.73 -15.89 -8.33
N CYS A 169 -6.21 -15.73 -7.09
CA CYS A 169 -6.57 -14.44 -6.53
C CYS A 169 -5.37 -13.48 -6.47
N MET A 170 -4.18 -13.99 -6.12
CA MET A 170 -2.95 -13.20 -6.09
C MET A 170 -2.52 -12.73 -7.49
N ILE A 171 -2.68 -13.56 -8.52
CA ILE A 171 -2.37 -13.18 -9.90
C ILE A 171 -3.32 -12.07 -10.35
N HIS A 172 -4.62 -12.23 -10.08
CA HIS A 172 -5.63 -11.24 -10.48
C HIS A 172 -5.45 -9.90 -9.76
N SER A 173 -5.23 -9.89 -8.44
CA SER A 173 -5.05 -8.64 -7.68
C SER A 173 -3.77 -7.89 -8.04
N ARG A 174 -2.76 -8.60 -8.55
CA ARG A 174 -1.49 -8.03 -9.03
C ARG A 174 -1.47 -7.77 -10.54
N GLY A 175 -2.58 -7.95 -11.25
CA GLY A 175 -2.71 -7.67 -12.68
C GLY A 175 -2.18 -6.29 -13.13
N PRO A 176 -2.43 -5.18 -12.38
CA PRO A 176 -1.87 -3.88 -12.73
C PRO A 176 -0.33 -3.81 -12.65
N LEU A 177 0.27 -4.52 -11.68
CA LEU A 177 1.73 -4.59 -11.55
C LEU A 177 2.32 -5.43 -12.68
N ILE A 178 1.67 -6.53 -13.03
CA ILE A 178 2.07 -7.40 -14.14
C ILE A 178 2.04 -6.61 -15.44
N SER A 179 0.97 -5.85 -15.70
CA SER A 179 0.83 -5.01 -16.89
C SER A 179 1.96 -3.98 -17.02
N LYS A 180 2.32 -3.33 -15.90
CA LYS A 180 3.45 -2.39 -15.86
C LYS A 180 4.80 -3.07 -16.12
N ALA A 181 5.00 -4.27 -15.59
CA ALA A 181 6.27 -5.00 -15.72
C ALA A 181 6.47 -5.62 -17.11
N THR A 182 5.40 -6.08 -17.76
CA THR A 182 5.46 -6.70 -19.09
C THR A 182 5.27 -5.70 -20.24
N GLY A 183 4.93 -4.44 -19.95
CA GLY A 183 4.66 -3.42 -20.97
C GLY A 183 3.40 -3.69 -21.81
N GLY A 184 2.52 -4.58 -21.33
CA GLY A 184 1.32 -5.02 -22.04
C GLY A 184 0.07 -4.98 -21.16
N THR A 185 -1.09 -5.32 -21.72
CA THR A 185 -2.36 -5.37 -20.99
C THR A 185 -2.62 -6.76 -20.44
N PHE A 186 -2.61 -6.93 -19.12
CA PHE A 186 -3.07 -8.16 -18.49
C PHE A 186 -4.61 -8.17 -18.45
N SER A 187 -5.22 -8.96 -19.32
CA SER A 187 -6.67 -9.20 -19.32
C SER A 187 -6.96 -10.65 -18.92
N GLN A 188 -7.76 -10.85 -17.87
CA GLN A 188 -8.19 -12.18 -17.43
C GLN A 188 -9.61 -12.45 -17.93
N THR A 189 -9.80 -13.49 -18.75
CA THR A 189 -11.13 -14.06 -19.02
C THR A 189 -11.47 -15.08 -17.93
N SER A 190 -11.83 -14.55 -16.76
CA SER A 190 -12.11 -15.31 -15.53
C SER A 190 -13.16 -16.41 -15.70
N ASN A 191 -14.07 -16.24 -16.66
CA ASN A 191 -15.19 -17.16 -16.88
C ASN A 191 -14.84 -18.41 -17.70
N TRP A 192 -13.80 -18.39 -18.55
CA TRP A 192 -13.48 -19.56 -19.37
C TRP A 192 -12.72 -20.62 -18.56
N TRP A 193 -11.74 -20.21 -17.76
CA TRP A 193 -10.91 -21.13 -16.98
C TRP A 193 -11.67 -21.79 -15.82
N ILE A 194 -12.48 -21.04 -15.08
CA ILE A 194 -13.30 -21.60 -13.98
C ILE A 194 -14.32 -22.60 -14.55
N ARG A 195 -15.01 -22.25 -15.66
CA ARG A 195 -15.94 -23.17 -16.33
C ARG A 195 -15.25 -24.38 -16.94
N SER A 196 -14.03 -24.25 -17.46
CA SER A 196 -13.24 -25.35 -18.02
C SER A 196 -12.68 -26.29 -16.93
N LEU A 197 -12.31 -25.74 -15.78
CA LEU A 197 -11.87 -26.51 -14.61
C LEU A 197 -13.05 -27.25 -13.96
N MET A 198 -14.19 -26.57 -13.76
CA MET A 198 -15.42 -27.21 -13.28
C MET A 198 -15.91 -28.29 -14.24
N ARG A 199 -15.88 -28.07 -15.57
CA ARG A 199 -16.28 -29.09 -16.55
C ARG A 199 -15.39 -30.34 -16.54
N ARG A 200 -14.10 -30.20 -16.22
CA ARG A 200 -13.16 -31.35 -16.12
C ARG A 200 -13.26 -32.12 -14.80
N TYR A 201 -13.74 -31.49 -13.73
CA TYR A 201 -13.90 -32.13 -12.42
C TYR A 201 -15.35 -32.52 -12.08
N SER A 202 -16.33 -32.06 -12.84
CA SER A 202 -17.76 -32.41 -12.67
C SER A 202 -18.20 -33.58 -13.55
N GLY A 203 -17.26 -34.39 -14.06
CA GLY A 203 -17.56 -35.64 -14.76
C GLY A 203 -17.98 -36.74 -13.80
N VAL A 204 -19.23 -36.67 -13.36
CA VAL A 204 -20.10 -37.84 -13.12
C VAL A 204 -21.09 -37.88 -14.27
#